data_AF-W6V9R3-F1
#
_entry.id   AF-W6V9R3-F1
#
_cell.length_a   1.000
_cell.length_b   1.000
_cell.length_c   1.000
_cell.angle_alpha   90.00
_cell.angle_beta   90.00
_cell.angle_gamma   90.00
#
_symmetry.space_group_name_H-M   'P 1'
#
loop_
_entity.id
_entity.type
_entity.pdbx_description
1 polymer ?
#
loop_
_entity_poly.entity_id
_entity_poly.type
_entity_poly.pdbx_seq_one_letter_code
_entity_poly.pdbx_strand_id
1 'polypeptide(L)'
;MNSLSDSSTTPLTDYSDCDKFGSDVEDGGNPSISTEAKCLNMPSKPCTVDEDSHFLPTFDRSEKQTRRRGIRYPTRAFEEGGDFYFSKIKTFDQDELINSMSSRKKERREERRTKRLANLGIFVGKSSLKLLKKAQHFDEYASNLELENQEKAVELKQRRAWQLAHLKAQGVKVKTDLSKIQRSARRARKLKQKSSSRWQERSRKVQEERAMKQRKRQRNLQRRRDAKLAKKYKRLVKKGHILPQLPKE
;
A
#
# COMPACT_ATOMS: atom_id res chain seq x y z
N MET A 1 1.62 -35.93 -49.71
CA MET A 1 1.57 -35.99 -48.23
C MET A 1 2.99 -35.96 -47.74
N ASN A 2 3.30 -34.90 -46.98
CA ASN A 2 4.64 -34.58 -46.52
C ASN A 2 5.01 -35.39 -45.27
N SER A 3 6.22 -35.92 -45.27
CA SER A 3 6.96 -36.41 -44.11
C SER A 3 8.42 -36.54 -44.53
N LEU A 4 9.45 -36.18 -43.79
CA LEU A 4 9.63 -35.43 -42.53
C LEU A 4 11.14 -35.14 -42.56
N SER A 5 11.53 -33.90 -42.31
CA SER A 5 12.92 -33.43 -42.32
C SER A 5 13.64 -33.76 -41.01
N ASP A 6 14.81 -34.37 -41.10
CA ASP A 6 15.85 -34.32 -40.06
C ASP A 6 17.14 -33.82 -40.71
N SER A 7 17.68 -32.70 -40.21
CA SER A 7 19.10 -32.39 -40.40
C SER A 7 19.63 -31.59 -39.21
N SER A 8 20.75 -32.10 -38.72
CA SER A 8 21.56 -31.73 -37.57
C SER A 8 22.13 -30.32 -37.62
N THR A 9 22.11 -29.63 -36.46
CA THR A 9 22.82 -28.37 -36.23
C THR A 9 24.02 -28.62 -35.32
N THR A 10 25.23 -28.41 -35.85
CA THR A 10 26.48 -28.24 -35.10
C THR A 10 26.55 -26.83 -34.50
N PRO A 11 27.42 -26.62 -33.49
CA PRO A 11 28.19 -25.38 -33.54
C PRO A 11 29.66 -25.59 -33.17
N LEU A 12 30.52 -25.00 -34.00
CA LEU A 12 31.93 -24.71 -33.75
C LEU A 12 32.13 -23.22 -34.07
N THR A 13 32.57 -22.44 -33.09
CA THR A 13 33.53 -21.34 -33.29
C THR A 13 34.06 -20.90 -31.92
N ASP A 14 35.37 -21.09 -31.76
CA ASP A 14 36.22 -20.38 -30.81
C ASP A 14 36.28 -18.88 -31.15
N TYR A 15 36.41 -18.02 -30.14
CA TYR A 15 37.12 -16.75 -30.29
C TYR A 15 37.76 -16.34 -28.96
N SER A 16 39.09 -16.34 -28.97
CA SER A 16 39.94 -15.83 -27.92
C SER A 16 40.10 -14.30 -28.04
N ASP A 17 40.48 -13.71 -26.90
CA ASP A 17 41.46 -12.64 -26.74
C ASP A 17 41.08 -11.18 -26.43
N CYS A 18 41.83 -10.70 -25.41
CA CYS A 18 42.29 -9.36 -25.08
C CYS A 18 41.29 -8.32 -24.54
N ASP A 19 41.45 -7.95 -23.26
CA ASP A 19 42.06 -6.65 -22.97
C ASP A 19 42.62 -6.53 -21.54
N LYS A 20 43.83 -5.96 -21.51
CA LYS A 20 44.76 -5.82 -20.41
C LYS A 20 45.03 -4.32 -20.28
N PHE A 21 44.61 -3.68 -19.20
CA PHE A 21 45.15 -2.37 -18.81
C PHE A 21 45.26 -2.29 -17.28
N GLY A 22 46.51 -2.37 -16.83
CA GLY A 22 46.92 -1.85 -15.53
C GLY A 22 47.25 -0.36 -15.68
N SER A 23 46.95 0.40 -14.63
CA SER A 23 47.57 1.70 -14.37
C SER A 23 47.66 1.86 -12.86
N ASP A 24 48.90 1.90 -12.41
CA ASP A 24 49.35 2.22 -11.07
C ASP A 24 48.94 3.64 -10.66
N VAL A 25 48.46 3.81 -9.43
CA VAL A 25 48.66 5.03 -8.63
C VAL A 25 48.87 4.58 -7.19
N GLU A 26 50.14 4.59 -6.79
CA GLU A 26 50.58 4.64 -5.40
C GLU A 26 50.58 6.10 -4.96
N ASP A 27 49.88 6.41 -3.86
CA ASP A 27 50.17 7.59 -3.04
C ASP A 27 50.00 7.19 -1.57
N GLY A 28 51.13 7.06 -0.89
CA GLY A 28 51.22 6.89 0.55
C GLY A 28 50.85 8.16 1.31
N GLY A 29 50.25 8.02 2.50
CA GLY A 29 49.79 9.19 3.25
C GLY A 29 49.19 8.94 4.63
N ASN A 30 49.93 8.23 5.48
CA ASN A 30 49.97 8.27 6.95
C ASN A 30 48.74 7.92 7.85
N PRO A 31 49.02 7.26 9.00
CA PRO A 31 48.04 6.73 9.94
C PRO A 31 47.69 7.76 11.00
N SER A 32 46.44 7.79 11.48
CA SER A 32 46.11 8.43 12.74
C SER A 32 44.70 8.07 13.21
N ILE A 33 44.64 7.81 14.52
CA ILE A 33 43.50 7.89 15.44
C ILE A 33 42.52 6.70 15.46
N SER A 34 42.80 5.84 16.44
CA SER A 34 41.83 5.05 17.19
C SER A 34 40.49 5.76 17.39
N THR A 35 39.39 5.04 17.18
CA THR A 35 38.45 4.72 18.27
C THR A 35 37.47 3.67 17.76
N GLU A 36 37.58 2.46 18.30
CA GLU A 36 36.49 1.50 18.31
C GLU A 36 35.26 2.17 18.91
N ALA A 37 34.29 2.53 18.07
CA ALA A 37 32.93 2.72 18.55
C ALA A 37 32.40 1.32 18.92
N LYS A 38 32.66 0.89 20.16
CA LYS A 38 31.86 -0.12 20.85
C LYS A 38 30.42 0.36 20.83
N CYS A 39 29.65 -0.08 19.84
CA CYS A 39 28.21 -0.09 19.90
C CYS A 39 27.83 -0.91 21.13
N LEU A 40 27.61 -0.24 22.25
CA LEU A 40 26.97 -0.82 23.42
C LEU A 40 25.62 -1.36 22.94
N ASN A 41 25.60 -2.67 22.76
CA ASN A 41 24.42 -3.49 22.64
C ASN A 41 23.66 -3.33 23.96
N MET A 42 22.83 -2.29 24.05
CA MET A 42 21.90 -2.12 25.16
C MET A 42 20.90 -3.29 25.07
N PRO A 43 20.84 -4.20 26.05
CA PRO A 43 19.78 -5.19 26.07
C PRO A 43 18.45 -4.45 26.23
N SER A 44 17.56 -4.64 25.27
CA SER A 44 16.14 -4.29 25.44
C SER A 44 15.64 -4.97 26.71
N LYS A 45 15.19 -4.16 27.68
CA LYS A 45 14.56 -4.64 28.91
C LYS A 45 13.49 -5.68 28.55
N PRO A 46 13.47 -6.86 29.18
CA PRO A 46 12.34 -7.77 29.03
C PRO A 46 11.09 -7.06 29.57
N CYS A 47 10.02 -7.06 28.78
CA CYS A 47 8.70 -6.66 29.26
C CYS A 47 8.33 -7.60 30.40
N THR A 48 8.39 -7.12 31.63
CA THR A 48 7.75 -7.78 32.77
C THR A 48 6.26 -7.76 32.47
N VAL A 49 5.70 -8.94 32.22
CA VAL A 49 4.26 -9.15 32.26
C VAL A 49 3.91 -9.04 33.72
N ASP A 50 3.24 -7.95 34.11
CA ASP A 50 2.58 -7.88 35.40
C ASP A 50 1.55 -9.02 35.40
N GLU A 51 1.83 -10.06 36.19
CA GLU A 51 0.88 -11.12 36.54
C GLU A 51 -0.16 -10.49 37.46
N ASP A 52 -1.08 -9.71 36.86
CA ASP A 52 -2.35 -9.39 37.50
C ASP A 52 -3.12 -10.70 37.62
N SER A 53 -3.01 -11.29 38.80
CA SER A 53 -3.81 -12.41 39.26
C SER A 53 -5.28 -12.04 39.18
N HIS A 54 -5.90 -12.30 38.03
CA HIS A 54 -7.34 -12.33 37.88
C HIS A 54 -7.88 -13.46 38.74
N PHE A 55 -8.27 -13.11 39.96
CA PHE A 55 -9.09 -13.91 40.85
C PHE A 55 -10.39 -14.23 40.12
N LEU A 56 -10.46 -15.41 39.48
CA LEU A 56 -11.70 -15.95 38.96
C LEU A 56 -12.62 -16.22 40.15
N PRO A 57 -13.85 -15.66 40.19
CA PRO A 57 -14.79 -16.01 41.23
C PRO A 57 -15.14 -17.49 41.10
N THR A 58 -14.77 -18.28 42.11
CA THR A 58 -15.24 -19.66 42.25
C THR A 58 -16.75 -19.64 42.39
N PHE A 59 -17.43 -20.22 41.39
CA PHE A 59 -18.87 -20.40 41.38
C PHE A 59 -19.25 -21.44 42.44
N ASP A 60 -19.61 -20.96 43.63
CA ASP A 60 -20.07 -21.79 44.74
C ASP A 60 -21.44 -22.38 44.40
N ARG A 61 -21.49 -23.71 44.32
CA ARG A 61 -22.64 -24.49 43.82
C ARG A 61 -23.39 -25.12 44.99
N SER A 62 -23.88 -24.29 45.91
CA SER A 62 -24.88 -24.74 46.88
C SER A 62 -25.68 -23.57 47.44
N GLU A 63 -26.82 -23.26 46.81
CA GLU A 63 -28.03 -22.89 47.56
C GLU A 63 -29.24 -22.87 46.62
N LYS A 64 -29.95 -23.99 46.60
CA LYS A 64 -31.38 -23.98 46.27
C LYS A 64 -32.12 -23.72 47.58
N GLN A 65 -32.69 -22.54 47.77
CA GLN A 65 -33.94 -22.45 48.51
C GLN A 65 -34.76 -21.20 48.16
N THR A 66 -36.03 -21.49 47.93
CA THR A 66 -37.11 -20.63 47.48
C THR A 66 -37.45 -19.53 48.49
N ARG A 67 -37.54 -18.28 48.05
CA ARG A 67 -38.55 -17.33 48.59
C ARG A 67 -39.08 -16.41 47.49
N ARG A 68 -40.27 -16.76 47.01
CA ARG A 68 -41.18 -15.84 46.31
C ARG A 68 -41.51 -14.68 47.26
N ARG A 69 -40.96 -13.50 47.02
CA ARG A 69 -41.55 -12.23 47.47
C ARG A 69 -41.71 -11.37 46.23
N GLY A 70 -42.96 -11.25 45.76
CA GLY A 70 -43.32 -10.40 44.64
C GLY A 70 -42.96 -8.96 44.96
N ILE A 71 -42.04 -8.39 44.19
CA ILE A 71 -41.75 -6.96 44.20
C ILE A 71 -42.88 -6.31 43.40
N ARG A 72 -43.84 -5.71 44.10
CA ARG A 72 -44.80 -4.77 43.50
C ARG A 72 -44.03 -3.49 43.17
N TYR A 73 -43.92 -3.17 41.88
CA TYR A 73 -43.41 -1.86 41.46
C TYR A 73 -44.48 -0.80 41.76
N PRO A 74 -44.09 0.40 42.22
CA PRO A 74 -45.03 1.50 42.41
C PRO A 74 -45.47 2.02 41.04
N THR A 75 -46.77 1.93 40.74
CA THR A 75 -47.40 2.68 39.64
C THR A 75 -47.32 4.17 39.98
N ARG A 76 -46.39 4.89 39.36
CA ARG A 76 -46.41 6.36 39.35
C ARG A 76 -47.65 6.83 38.61
N ALA A 77 -48.37 7.76 39.24
CA ALA A 77 -49.53 8.42 38.70
C ALA A 77 -49.23 9.05 37.33
N PHE A 78 -50.21 8.93 36.45
CA PHE A 78 -50.28 9.49 35.11
C PHE A 78 -50.45 11.01 35.23
N GLU A 79 -49.40 11.78 34.96
CA GLU A 79 -49.52 13.23 34.72
C GLU A 79 -49.70 13.45 33.22
N GLU A 80 -50.82 14.08 32.87
CA GLU A 80 -51.20 14.45 31.51
C GLU A 80 -50.31 15.60 31.02
N GLY A 81 -49.25 15.23 30.31
CA GLY A 81 -48.33 16.13 29.63
C GLY A 81 -47.39 15.30 28.77
N GLY A 82 -47.92 14.79 27.65
CA GLY A 82 -47.19 13.91 26.73
C GLY A 82 -46.05 14.60 25.99
N ASP A 83 -44.99 14.95 26.69
CA ASP A 83 -43.66 15.11 26.09
C ASP A 83 -43.20 13.72 25.66
N PHE A 84 -43.50 13.35 24.41
CA PHE A 84 -42.86 12.23 23.76
C PHE A 84 -41.34 12.43 23.87
N TYR A 85 -40.70 11.65 24.75
CA TYR A 85 -39.26 11.47 24.84
C TYR A 85 -38.72 10.70 23.62
N PHE A 86 -39.24 10.98 22.43
CA PHE A 86 -38.49 10.79 21.21
C PHE A 86 -37.62 12.03 21.09
N SER A 87 -36.46 11.96 21.75
CA SER A 87 -35.40 12.96 21.68
C SER A 87 -35.39 13.59 20.29
N LYS A 88 -35.53 14.92 20.22
CA LYS A 88 -35.21 15.72 19.02
C LYS A 88 -33.74 15.52 18.71
N ILE A 89 -33.39 14.33 18.24
CA ILE A 89 -32.08 13.98 17.72
C ILE A 89 -32.02 14.80 16.44
N LYS A 90 -31.44 15.99 16.51
CA LYS A 90 -30.92 16.67 15.33
C LYS A 90 -29.84 15.74 14.81
N THR A 91 -30.20 14.91 13.82
CA THR A 91 -29.28 13.93 13.23
C THR A 91 -28.12 14.60 12.50
N PHE A 92 -28.24 15.90 12.22
CA PHE A 92 -27.20 16.72 11.63
C PHE A 92 -27.14 18.08 12.30
N ASP A 93 -25.92 18.51 12.63
CA ASP A 93 -25.65 19.89 13.04
C ASP A 93 -25.84 20.80 11.83
N GLN A 94 -26.74 21.79 11.94
CA GLN A 94 -27.04 22.73 10.86
C GLN A 94 -25.79 23.49 10.40
N ASP A 95 -24.84 23.71 11.32
CA ASP A 95 -23.56 24.35 11.05
C ASP A 95 -22.66 23.50 10.14
N GLU A 96 -22.71 22.16 10.24
CA GLU A 96 -21.97 21.27 9.34
C GLU A 96 -22.51 21.33 7.91
N LEU A 97 -23.83 21.43 7.76
CA LEU A 97 -24.49 21.59 6.47
C LEU A 97 -24.13 22.94 5.84
N ILE A 98 -24.21 24.04 6.60
CA ILE A 98 -23.82 25.37 6.13
C ILE A 98 -22.32 25.41 5.77
N ASN A 99 -21.48 24.77 6.58
CA ASN A 99 -20.05 24.65 6.31
C ASN A 99 -19.77 23.84 5.03
N SER A 100 -20.49 22.74 4.80
CA SER A 100 -20.38 21.93 3.58
C SER A 100 -20.78 22.70 2.32
N MET A 101 -21.82 23.56 2.41
CA MET A 101 -22.25 24.40 1.30
C MET A 101 -21.27 25.55 1.07
N SER A 102 -20.73 26.14 2.15
CA SER A 102 -19.71 27.18 2.07
C SER A 102 -18.41 26.65 1.46
N SER A 103 -17.99 25.42 1.81
CA SER A 103 -16.77 24.79 1.32
C SER A 103 -16.91 24.44 -0.16
N ARG A 104 -18.05 23.89 -0.60
CA ARG A 104 -18.36 23.68 -2.03
C ARG A 104 -18.33 24.98 -2.83
N LYS A 105 -18.89 26.07 -2.28
CA LYS A 105 -18.87 27.40 -2.93
C LYS A 105 -17.44 27.95 -3.04
N LYS A 106 -16.60 27.77 -2.01
CA LYS A 106 -15.18 28.12 -2.02
C LYS A 106 -14.41 27.27 -3.05
N GLU A 107 -14.59 25.96 -3.05
CA GLU A 107 -13.97 25.05 -4.01
C GLU A 107 -14.33 25.41 -5.46
N ARG A 108 -15.61 25.67 -5.75
CA ARG A 108 -16.05 26.10 -7.09
C ARG A 108 -15.40 27.42 -7.52
N ARG A 109 -15.18 28.36 -6.58
CA ARG A 109 -14.46 29.62 -6.85
C ARG A 109 -12.98 29.36 -7.13
N GLU A 110 -12.34 28.48 -6.35
CA GLU A 110 -10.94 28.08 -6.57
C GLU A 110 -10.75 27.33 -7.88
N GLU A 111 -11.67 26.45 -8.25
CA GLU A 111 -11.64 25.74 -9.52
C GLU A 111 -11.73 26.73 -10.69
N ARG A 112 -12.62 27.72 -10.63
CA ARG A 112 -12.71 28.79 -11.63
C ARG A 112 -11.41 29.60 -11.71
N ARG A 113 -10.81 29.95 -10.56
CA ARG A 113 -9.51 30.64 -10.51
C ARG A 113 -8.40 29.80 -11.15
N THR A 114 -8.29 28.53 -10.79
CA THR A 114 -7.26 27.62 -11.33
C THR A 114 -7.45 27.33 -12.83
N LYS A 115 -8.70 27.29 -13.32
CA LYS A 115 -8.99 27.22 -14.77
C LYS A 115 -8.49 28.47 -15.50
N ARG A 116 -8.82 29.67 -14.99
CA ARG A 116 -8.32 30.94 -15.55
C ARG A 116 -6.79 30.99 -15.58
N LEU A 117 -6.13 30.55 -14.51
CA LEU A 117 -4.67 30.47 -14.45
C LEU A 117 -4.10 29.45 -15.43
N ALA A 118 -4.73 28.27 -15.56
CA ALA A 118 -4.31 27.25 -16.50
C ALA A 118 -4.41 27.72 -17.96
N ASN A 119 -5.44 28.50 -18.31
CA ASN A 119 -5.58 29.10 -19.63
C ASN A 119 -4.45 30.10 -19.94
N LEU A 120 -3.87 30.72 -18.91
CA LEU A 120 -2.68 31.59 -19.03
C LEU A 120 -1.35 30.82 -18.92
N GLY A 121 -1.37 29.48 -18.85
CA GLY A 121 -0.16 28.65 -18.72
C GLY A 121 0.51 28.77 -17.36
N ILE A 122 -0.25 29.14 -16.32
CA ILE A 122 0.20 29.24 -14.94
C ILE A 122 -0.35 28.04 -14.17
N PHE A 123 0.55 27.14 -13.78
CA PHE A 123 0.18 25.88 -13.14
C PHE A 123 0.39 25.92 -11.64
N VAL A 124 -0.70 25.69 -10.91
CA VAL A 124 -0.72 25.59 -9.44
C VAL A 124 -1.26 24.22 -9.04
N GLY A 125 -0.63 23.59 -8.05
CA GLY A 125 -1.10 22.33 -7.46
C GLY A 125 -0.02 21.28 -7.23
N LYS A 126 -0.45 20.15 -6.66
CA LYS A 126 0.43 19.08 -6.19
C LYS A 126 0.54 17.90 -7.17
N SER A 127 -0.47 17.68 -8.02
CA SER A 127 -0.54 16.51 -8.91
C SER A 127 0.34 16.65 -10.16
N SER A 128 1.58 16.18 -10.10
CA SER A 128 2.58 16.30 -11.19
C SER A 128 2.09 15.78 -12.54
N LEU A 129 1.31 14.69 -12.57
CA LEU A 129 0.78 14.11 -13.81
C LEU A 129 -0.27 15.00 -14.49
N LYS A 130 -1.21 15.56 -13.72
CA LYS A 130 -2.22 16.47 -14.26
C LYS A 130 -1.58 17.77 -14.73
N LEU A 131 -0.57 18.26 -14.00
CA LEU A 131 0.18 19.44 -14.38
C LEU A 131 0.92 19.25 -15.70
N LEU A 132 1.54 18.08 -15.91
CA LEU A 132 2.23 17.78 -17.17
C LEU A 132 1.28 17.86 -18.37
N LYS A 133 0.10 17.25 -18.28
CA LYS A 133 -0.90 17.30 -19.36
C LYS A 133 -1.35 18.72 -19.68
N LYS A 134 -1.60 19.52 -18.65
CA LYS A 134 -2.00 20.94 -18.81
C LYS A 134 -0.88 21.77 -19.43
N ALA A 135 0.37 21.49 -19.06
CA ALA A 135 1.52 22.20 -19.59
C ALA A 135 1.73 21.90 -21.07
N GLN A 136 1.69 20.63 -21.46
CA GLN A 136 1.77 20.21 -22.88
C GLN A 136 0.67 20.86 -23.72
N HIS A 137 -0.59 20.80 -23.27
CA HIS A 137 -1.70 21.43 -23.98
C HIS A 137 -1.53 22.96 -24.09
N PHE A 138 -0.96 23.62 -23.08
CA PHE A 138 -0.71 25.05 -23.16
C PHE A 138 0.42 25.38 -24.15
N ASP A 139 1.47 24.57 -24.21
CA ASP A 139 2.56 24.77 -25.16
C ASP A 139 2.06 24.58 -26.60
N GLU A 140 1.25 23.55 -26.86
CA GLU A 140 0.57 23.32 -28.15
C GLU A 140 -0.34 24.50 -28.52
N TYR A 141 -1.12 25.01 -27.56
CA TYR A 141 -1.96 26.18 -27.77
C TYR A 141 -1.14 27.43 -28.08
N ALA A 142 -0.05 27.65 -27.35
CA ALA A 142 0.84 28.79 -27.55
C ALA A 142 1.55 28.73 -28.90
N SER A 143 2.02 27.55 -29.33
CA SER A 143 2.65 27.38 -30.64
C SER A 143 1.67 27.63 -31.78
N ASN A 144 0.44 27.12 -31.68
CA ASN A 144 -0.58 27.36 -32.70
C ASN A 144 -0.93 28.85 -32.81
N LEU A 145 -1.03 29.54 -31.66
CA LEU A 145 -1.35 30.95 -31.63
C LEU A 145 -0.22 31.84 -32.17
N GLU A 146 1.04 31.43 -32.00
CA GLU A 146 2.20 32.09 -32.63
C GLU A 146 2.19 31.96 -34.16
N LEU A 147 1.73 30.83 -34.70
CA LEU A 147 1.61 30.60 -36.14
C LEU A 147 0.46 31.40 -36.76
N GLU A 148 -0.70 31.44 -36.09
CA GLU A 148 -1.87 32.14 -36.60
C GLU A 148 -1.76 33.67 -36.46
N ASN A 149 -1.35 34.15 -35.28
CA ASN A 149 -1.42 35.58 -34.93
C ASN A 149 -0.32 35.99 -33.95
N GLN A 150 0.77 36.55 -34.48
CA GLN A 150 1.93 36.95 -33.67
C GLN A 150 1.59 38.03 -32.62
N GLU A 151 0.75 39.01 -32.96
CA GLU A 151 0.37 40.08 -32.03
C GLU A 151 -0.35 39.55 -30.79
N LYS A 152 -1.32 38.65 -30.99
CA LYS A 152 -2.06 37.99 -29.89
C LYS A 152 -1.12 37.13 -29.04
N ALA A 153 -0.11 36.51 -29.65
CA ALA A 153 0.87 35.72 -28.92
C ALA A 153 1.73 36.59 -27.98
N VAL A 154 2.16 37.76 -28.47
CA VAL A 154 2.89 38.73 -27.66
C VAL A 154 2.04 39.25 -26.51
N GLU A 155 0.77 39.60 -26.77
CA GLU A 155 -0.15 40.05 -25.72
C GLU A 155 -0.37 38.97 -24.65
N LEU A 156 -0.56 37.71 -25.06
CA LEU A 156 -0.70 36.58 -24.15
C LEU A 156 0.55 36.42 -23.28
N LYS A 157 1.74 36.48 -23.88
CA LYS A 157 3.03 36.40 -23.16
C LYS A 157 3.17 37.53 -22.13
N GLN A 158 2.79 38.75 -22.48
CA GLN A 158 2.80 39.90 -21.56
C GLN A 158 1.82 39.69 -20.41
N ARG A 159 0.56 39.36 -20.69
CA ARG A 159 -0.46 39.06 -19.67
C ARG A 159 -0.01 37.94 -18.73
N ARG A 160 0.60 36.88 -19.27
CA ARG A 160 1.17 35.77 -18.49
C ARG A 160 2.31 36.23 -17.58
N ALA A 161 3.22 37.07 -18.09
CA ALA A 161 4.36 37.57 -17.32
C ALA A 161 3.91 38.43 -16.13
N TRP A 162 2.97 39.36 -16.35
CA TRP A 162 2.40 40.20 -15.28
C TRP A 162 1.69 39.37 -14.22
N GLN A 163 0.85 38.42 -14.63
CA GLN A 163 0.15 37.56 -13.69
C GLN A 163 1.12 36.66 -12.89
N LEU A 164 2.20 36.20 -13.52
CA LEU A 164 3.24 35.42 -12.86
C LEU A 164 3.99 36.26 -11.81
N ALA A 165 4.36 37.50 -12.14
CA ALA A 165 5.00 38.43 -11.20
C ALA A 165 4.09 38.70 -10.00
N HIS A 166 2.81 38.99 -10.24
CA HIS A 166 1.83 39.19 -9.19
C HIS A 166 1.71 37.97 -8.26
N LEU A 167 1.57 36.77 -8.81
CA LEU A 167 1.42 35.54 -8.01
C LEU A 167 2.68 35.20 -7.22
N LYS A 168 3.86 35.46 -7.79
CA LYS A 168 5.14 35.30 -7.08
C LYS A 168 5.23 36.28 -5.91
N ALA A 169 4.82 37.54 -6.10
CA ALA A 169 4.76 38.53 -5.02
C ALA A 169 3.77 38.14 -3.91
N GLN A 170 2.64 37.51 -4.27
CA GLN A 170 1.71 36.93 -3.29
C GLN A 170 2.27 35.70 -2.55
N GLY A 171 3.43 35.16 -2.95
CA GLY A 171 4.02 33.95 -2.37
C GLY A 171 3.43 32.63 -2.89
N VAL A 172 2.67 32.66 -3.99
CA VAL A 172 2.08 31.45 -4.59
C VAL A 172 3.17 30.64 -5.31
N LYS A 173 3.30 29.36 -4.94
CA LYS A 173 4.26 28.43 -5.57
C LYS A 173 3.82 28.03 -6.98
N VAL A 174 4.17 28.85 -7.97
CA VAL A 174 3.88 28.61 -9.39
C VAL A 174 4.91 27.67 -10.01
N LYS A 175 4.45 26.70 -10.80
CA LYS A 175 5.30 25.79 -11.58
C LYS A 175 5.25 26.17 -13.05
N THR A 176 6.34 26.67 -13.61
CA THR A 176 6.44 27.12 -15.01
C THR A 176 7.23 26.17 -15.89
N ASP A 177 8.24 25.50 -15.34
CA ASP A 177 9.24 24.80 -16.16
C ASP A 177 8.80 23.38 -16.51
N LEU A 178 8.65 23.11 -17.81
CA LEU A 178 8.23 21.81 -18.34
C LEU A 178 9.16 20.67 -17.91
N SER A 179 10.48 20.89 -17.99
CA SER A 179 11.49 19.90 -17.62
C SER A 179 11.36 19.48 -16.16
N LYS A 180 11.11 20.41 -15.24
CA LYS A 180 10.89 20.14 -13.81
C LYS A 180 9.56 19.40 -13.57
N ILE A 181 8.50 19.78 -14.29
CA ILE A 181 7.19 19.10 -14.22
C ILE A 181 7.31 17.66 -14.71
N GLN A 182 7.99 17.43 -15.84
CA GLN A 182 8.26 16.09 -16.40
C GLN A 182 9.08 15.22 -15.44
N ARG A 183 10.18 15.74 -14.87
CA ARG A 183 10.97 15.00 -13.86
C ARG A 183 10.13 14.62 -12.65
N SER A 184 9.29 15.54 -12.16
CA SER A 184 8.39 15.29 -11.04
C SER A 184 7.33 14.23 -11.38
N ALA A 185 6.79 14.27 -12.60
CA ALA A 185 5.86 13.27 -13.09
C ALA A 185 6.50 11.88 -13.21
N ARG A 186 7.74 11.80 -13.73
CA ARG A 186 8.52 10.54 -13.79
C ARG A 186 8.79 9.96 -12.40
N ARG A 187 9.19 10.79 -11.43
CA ARG A 187 9.36 10.35 -10.03
C ARG A 187 8.06 9.82 -9.43
N ALA A 188 6.95 10.50 -9.66
CA ALA A 188 5.64 10.06 -9.18
C ALA A 188 5.23 8.69 -9.79
N ARG A 189 5.48 8.48 -11.09
CA ARG A 189 5.24 7.19 -11.75
C ARG A 189 6.11 6.08 -11.16
N LYS A 190 7.42 6.32 -11.01
CA LYS A 190 8.35 5.35 -10.40
C LYS A 190 7.93 4.98 -8.98
N LEU A 191 7.48 5.94 -8.17
CA LEU A 191 7.01 5.66 -6.82
C LEU A 191 5.78 4.75 -6.83
N LYS A 192 4.81 5.01 -7.71
CA LYS A 192 3.62 4.15 -7.86
C LYS A 192 3.96 2.75 -8.34
N GLN A 193 4.91 2.61 -9.28
CA GLN A 193 5.41 1.30 -9.72
C GLN A 193 6.07 0.52 -8.56
N LYS A 194 6.96 1.18 -7.79
CA LYS A 194 7.57 0.57 -6.60
C LYS A 194 6.52 0.12 -5.58
N SER A 195 5.52 0.95 -5.31
CA SER A 195 4.41 0.57 -4.43
C SER A 195 3.65 -0.63 -4.98
N SER A 196 3.28 -0.62 -6.26
CA SER A 196 2.55 -1.71 -6.91
C SER A 196 3.32 -3.04 -6.85
N SER A 197 4.61 -3.02 -7.18
CA SER A 197 5.48 -4.20 -7.12
C SER A 197 5.58 -4.76 -5.70
N ARG A 198 5.77 -3.91 -4.68
CA ARG A 198 5.77 -4.34 -3.26
C ARG A 198 4.45 -4.97 -2.84
N TRP A 199 3.32 -4.45 -3.30
CA TRP A 199 2.00 -5.03 -3.02
C TRP A 199 1.79 -6.38 -3.70
N GLN A 200 2.26 -6.52 -4.94
CA GLN A 200 2.25 -7.79 -5.66
C GLN A 200 3.13 -8.84 -4.97
N GLU A 201 4.35 -8.46 -4.56
CA GLU A 201 5.27 -9.34 -3.82
C GLU A 201 4.66 -9.81 -2.49
N ARG A 202 4.06 -8.91 -1.71
CA ARG A 202 3.35 -9.27 -0.48
C ARG A 202 2.21 -10.24 -0.75
N SER A 203 1.42 -9.99 -1.80
CA SER A 203 0.29 -10.83 -2.16
C SER A 203 0.76 -12.23 -2.57
N ARG A 204 1.83 -12.31 -3.36
CA ARG A 204 2.49 -13.55 -3.75
C ARG A 204 3.01 -14.31 -2.53
N LYS A 205 3.75 -13.64 -1.63
CA LYS A 205 4.27 -14.24 -0.40
C LYS A 205 3.15 -14.84 0.47
N VAL A 206 2.04 -14.11 0.65
CA VAL A 206 0.88 -14.61 1.38
C VAL A 206 0.27 -15.85 0.72
N GLN A 207 0.17 -15.87 -0.62
CA GLN A 207 -0.31 -17.04 -1.36
C GLN A 207 0.64 -18.23 -1.23
N GLU A 208 1.95 -18.02 -1.33
CA GLU A 208 2.98 -19.04 -1.15
C GLU A 208 2.93 -19.63 0.26
N GLU A 209 2.83 -18.81 1.30
CA GLU A 209 2.70 -19.26 2.69
C GLU A 209 1.42 -20.09 2.91
N ARG A 210 0.29 -19.66 2.33
CA ARG A 210 -0.97 -20.43 2.36
C ARG A 210 -0.80 -21.78 1.67
N ALA A 211 -0.22 -21.80 0.48
CA ALA A 211 0.04 -23.02 -0.27
C ALA A 211 0.98 -23.97 0.49
N MET A 212 2.06 -23.45 1.10
CA MET A 212 3.00 -24.24 1.89
C MET A 212 2.33 -24.89 3.11
N LYS A 213 1.50 -24.13 3.85
CA LYS A 213 0.71 -24.66 4.97
C LYS A 213 -0.24 -25.76 4.50
N GLN A 214 -0.92 -25.55 3.37
CA GLN A 214 -1.85 -26.54 2.82
C GLN A 214 -1.12 -27.82 2.37
N ARG A 215 0.02 -27.70 1.67
CA ARG A 215 0.86 -28.84 1.29
C ARG A 215 1.37 -29.60 2.51
N LYS A 216 1.77 -28.91 3.58
CA LYS A 216 2.15 -29.55 4.85
C LYS A 216 0.98 -30.34 5.46
N ARG A 217 -0.23 -29.76 5.48
CA ARG A 217 -1.44 -30.45 5.97
C ARG A 217 -1.75 -31.69 5.15
N GLN A 218 -1.71 -31.60 3.82
CA GLN A 218 -1.94 -32.73 2.91
C GLN A 218 -0.94 -33.87 3.15
N ARG A 219 0.36 -33.57 3.23
CA ARG A 219 1.41 -34.56 3.54
C ARG A 219 1.18 -35.23 4.90
N ASN A 220 0.81 -34.46 5.93
CA ASN A 220 0.52 -35.01 7.25
C ASN A 220 -0.72 -35.93 7.24
N LEU A 221 -1.77 -35.56 6.50
CA LEU A 221 -2.97 -36.39 6.35
C LEU A 221 -2.68 -37.67 5.58
N GLN A 222 -1.85 -37.61 4.54
CA GLN A 222 -1.40 -38.78 3.79
C GLN A 222 -0.58 -39.72 4.69
N ARG A 223 0.43 -39.21 5.39
CA ARG A 223 1.21 -39.99 6.37
C ARG A 223 0.33 -40.65 7.43
N ARG A 224 -0.72 -39.97 7.92
CA ARG A 224 -1.68 -40.56 8.88
C ARG A 224 -2.51 -41.69 8.24
N ARG A 225 -2.93 -41.55 6.98
CA ARG A 225 -3.63 -42.61 6.24
C ARG A 225 -2.71 -43.82 6.02
N ASP A 226 -1.50 -43.59 5.52
CA ASP A 226 -0.52 -44.64 5.26
C ASP A 226 -0.12 -45.38 6.54
N ALA A 227 0.09 -44.65 7.64
CA ALA A 227 0.38 -45.27 8.95
C ALA A 227 -0.79 -46.13 9.47
N LYS A 228 -2.05 -45.73 9.23
CA LYS A 228 -3.22 -46.57 9.58
C LYS A 228 -3.28 -47.83 8.72
N LEU A 229 -3.03 -47.71 7.42
CA LEU A 229 -2.97 -48.86 6.50
C LEU A 229 -1.84 -49.81 6.87
N ALA A 230 -0.62 -49.30 7.11
CA ALA A 230 0.52 -50.09 7.52
C ALA A 230 0.28 -50.80 8.87
N LYS A 231 -0.37 -50.14 9.84
CA LYS A 231 -0.76 -50.80 11.12
C LYS A 231 -1.77 -51.93 10.90
N LYS A 232 -2.78 -51.72 10.05
CA LYS A 232 -3.75 -52.77 9.69
C LYS A 232 -3.06 -53.95 8.98
N TYR A 233 -2.21 -53.66 8.00
CA TYR A 233 -1.42 -54.67 7.28
C TYR A 233 -0.56 -55.50 8.23
N LYS A 234 0.22 -54.85 9.12
CA LYS A 234 1.04 -55.53 10.13
C LYS A 234 0.21 -56.44 11.05
N ARG A 235 -1.02 -56.04 11.42
CA ARG A 235 -1.91 -56.88 12.25
C ARG A 235 -2.40 -58.12 11.48
N LEU A 236 -2.73 -57.99 10.21
CA LEU A 236 -3.19 -59.11 9.38
C LEU A 236 -2.08 -60.13 9.12
N VAL A 237 -0.86 -59.64 8.85
CA VAL A 237 0.34 -60.49 8.72
C VAL A 237 0.61 -61.27 10.01
N LYS A 238 0.60 -60.59 11.17
CA LYS A 238 0.79 -61.25 12.49
C LYS A 238 -0.27 -62.32 12.80
N LYS A 239 -1.50 -62.14 12.30
CA LYS A 239 -2.59 -63.11 12.45
C LYS A 239 -2.58 -64.20 11.36
N GLY A 240 -1.57 -64.23 10.47
CA GLY A 240 -1.48 -65.20 9.38
C GLY A 240 -2.50 -65.04 8.25
N HIS A 241 -3.27 -63.94 8.22
CA HIS A 241 -4.28 -63.71 7.17
C HIS A 241 -3.67 -63.23 5.85
N ILE A 242 -2.43 -62.72 5.88
CA ILE A 242 -1.70 -62.21 4.70
C ILE A 242 -0.26 -62.70 4.78
N LEU A 243 0.25 -63.30 3.72
CA LEU A 243 1.67 -63.62 3.57
C LEU A 243 2.46 -62.33 3.28
N PRO A 244 3.56 -62.04 4.01
CA PRO A 244 4.37 -60.87 3.76
C PRO A 244 4.95 -60.95 2.34
N GLN A 245 4.69 -59.93 1.51
CA GLN A 245 5.27 -59.87 0.18
C GLN A 245 6.77 -59.54 0.31
N LEU A 246 7.63 -60.35 -0.30
CA LEU A 246 9.05 -60.02 -0.48
C LEU A 246 9.17 -58.78 -1.38
N PRO A 247 10.16 -57.89 -1.16
CA PRO A 247 10.38 -56.76 -2.06
C PRO A 247 10.61 -57.28 -3.47
N LYS A 248 9.86 -56.74 -4.45
CA LYS A 248 10.10 -57.01 -5.87
C LYS A 248 11.38 -56.27 -6.25
N GLU A 249 12.39 -57.01 -6.73
CA GLU A 249 13.61 -56.47 -7.34
C GLU A 249 13.30 -55.62 -8.58
#